data_AF-A0A352TT07-F1
#
_entry.id   AF-A0A352TT07-F1
#
_cell.length_a   1.000
_cell.length_b   1.000
_cell.length_c   1.000
_cell.angle_alpha   90.00
_cell.angle_beta   90.00
_cell.angle_gamma   90.00
#
_symmetry.space_group_name_H-M   'P 1'
#
loop_
_entity.id
_entity.type
_entity.pdbx_description
1 polymer ?
#
loop_
_entity_poly.entity_id
_entity_poly.type
_entity_poly.pdbx_seq_one_letter_code
_entity_poly.pdbx_strand_id
1 'polypeptide(L)' 'MTISIGNDHAGKDLKFEITTYLQSREIKVINVGTDDDISV' A
#
# COMPACT_ATOMS: atom_id res chain seq x y z
N MET A 1 14.55 -7.42 -3.41
CA MET A 1 13.24 -7.58 -4.10
C MET A 1 12.44 -6.30 -3.90
N THR A 2 11.71 -5.85 -4.91
CA THR A 2 10.87 -4.65 -4.83
C THR A 2 9.45 -5.02 -5.20
N ILE A 3 8.48 -4.63 -4.37
CA ILE A 3 7.05 -4.90 -4.60
C ILE A 3 6.33 -3.58 -4.85
N SER A 4 5.53 -3.52 -5.91
CA SER A 4 4.57 -2.43 -6.12
C SER A 4 3.21 -2.86 -5.59
N ILE A 5 2.54 -2.00 -4.83
CA ILE A 5 1.22 -2.25 -4.26
C ILE A 5 0.29 -1.08 -4.51
N GLY A 6 -0.95 -1.37 -4.89
CA GLY A 6 -1.98 -0.35 -5.00
C GLY A 6 -3.39 -0.83 -4.71
N ASN A 7 -4.26 0.13 -4.51
CA ASN A 7 -5.64 0.00 -4.08
C ASN A 7 -6.50 1.10 -4.73
N ASP A 8 -7.81 0.88 -4.73
CA ASP A 8 -8.82 1.93 -4.85
C ASP A 8 -9.19 2.50 -3.47
N HIS A 9 -10.15 3.42 -3.41
CA HIS A 9 -10.53 4.13 -2.18
C HIS A 9 -10.88 3.21 -0.99
N ALA A 10 -11.40 2.00 -1.26
CA ALA A 10 -11.80 1.07 -0.20
C ALA A 10 -10.62 0.33 0.45
N GLY A 11 -9.46 0.26 -0.23
CA GLY A 11 -8.31 -0.54 0.21
C GLY A 11 -7.22 0.25 0.94
N LYS A 12 -7.44 1.51 1.31
CA LYS A 12 -6.44 2.42 1.90
C LYS A 12 -5.77 1.81 3.14
N ASP A 13 -6.56 1.47 4.15
CA ASP A 13 -6.05 1.00 5.44
C ASP A 13 -5.30 -0.32 5.30
N LEU A 14 -5.88 -1.27 4.54
CA LEU A 14 -5.24 -2.56 4.30
C LEU A 14 -3.92 -2.42 3.54
N LYS A 15 -3.83 -1.50 2.57
CA LYS A 15 -2.57 -1.23 1.87
C LYS A 15 -1.49 -0.76 2.85
N PHE A 16 -1.81 0.12 3.79
CA PHE A 16 -0.83 0.62 4.76
C PHE A 16 -0.38 -0.46 5.74
N GLU A 17 -1.29 -1.32 6.19
CA GLU A 17 -0.93 -2.49 7.01
C GLU A 17 0.00 -3.46 6.26
N ILE A 18 -0.32 -3.79 5.00
CA ILE A 18 0.54 -4.64 4.18
C ILE A 18 1.90 -3.97 3.92
N THR A 19 1.93 -2.68 3.66
CA THR A 19 3.16 -1.92 3.44
C THR A 19 4.06 -1.98 4.68
N THR A 20 3.49 -1.77 5.86
CA THR A 20 4.19 -1.85 7.15
C THR A 20 4.75 -3.25 7.39
N TYR A 21 3.94 -4.28 7.15
CA TYR A 21 4.38 -5.68 7.25
C TYR A 21 5.54 -5.98 6.30
N LEU A 22 5.46 -5.58 5.04
CA LEU A 22 6.53 -5.81 4.05
C LEU A 22 7.82 -5.07 4.42
N GLN A 23 7.71 -3.81 4.86
CA GLN A 23 8.87 -3.02 5.29
C GLN A 23 9.55 -3.60 6.55
N SER A 24 8.79 -4.16 7.50
CA SER A 24 9.34 -4.86 8.67
C SER A 24 10.17 -6.10 8.30
N ARG A 25 10.01 -6.61 7.07
CA ARG A 25 10.77 -7.72 6.50
C ARG A 25 11.87 -7.25 5.56
N GLU A 26 12.25 -5.97 5.63
CA GLU A 26 13.27 -5.34 4.80
C GLU A 26 12.96 -5.38 3.29
N ILE A 27 11.67 -5.50 2.92
CA ILE A 27 11.22 -5.47 1.54
C ILE A 27 10.91 -4.03 1.14
N LYS A 28 11.51 -3.57 0.04
CA LYS A 28 11.21 -2.26 -0.54
C LYS A 28 9.82 -2.28 -1.19
N VAL A 29 8.98 -1.33 -0.80
CA VAL A 29 7.61 -1.16 -1.32
C VAL A 29 7.51 0.13 -2.14
N ILE A 30 6.89 0.06 -3.32
CA ILE A 30 6.46 1.21 -4.11
C ILE A 30 4.95 1.33 -3.95
N ASN A 31 4.50 2.42 -3.32
CA ASN A 31 3.09 2.70 -3.11
C ASN A 31 2.49 3.36 -4.38
N VAL A 32 1.48 2.73 -4.96
CA VAL A 32 0.72 3.21 -6.12
C VAL A 32 -0.78 3.15 -5.84
N GLY A 33 -1.62 3.79 -6.67
CA GLY A 33 -3.06 3.90 -6.39
C GLY A 33 -3.38 5.10 -5.51
N THR A 34 -4.38 4.99 -4.63
CA THR A 34 -4.83 6.12 -3.78
C THR A 34 -4.43 5.96 -2.32
N ASP A 35 -3.95 7.06 -1.71
CA ASP A 35 -3.71 7.19 -0.27
C ASP A 35 -4.90 7.82 0.46
N ASP A 36 -5.96 8.11 -0.29
CA ASP A 36 -7.20 8.70 0.19
C ASP A 36 -8.39 7.76 -0.03
N ASP A 37 -9.35 7.91 0.87
CA ASP A 37 -10.66 7.27 0.93
C ASP A 37 -11.69 7.99 0.06
N ILE A 38 -11.25 8.99 -0.70
CA ILE A 38 -12.10 9.73 -1.64
C ILE A 38 -12.33 8.86 -2.88
N SER A 39 -13.56 8.38 -3.02
CA SER A 39 -14.05 7.85 -4.29
C SER A 39 -14.10 8.98 -5.32
N VAL A 40 -13.42 8.79 -6.46
CA VAL A 40 -13.57 9.63 -7.65
C VAL A 40 -14.69 9.14 -8.55
#